data_AF-A0AA39FE10-F1
#
_entry.id   AF-A0AA39FE10-F1
#
_cell.length_a   1.000
_cell.length_b   1.000
_cell.length_c   1.000
_cell.angle_alpha   90.00
_cell.angle_beta   90.00
_cell.angle_gamma   90.00
#
_symmetry.space_group_name_H-M   'P 1'
#
loop_
_entity.id
_entity.type
_entity.pdbx_description
1 polymer ?
#
loop_
_entity_poly.entity_id
_entity_poly.type
_entity_poly.pdbx_seq_one_letter_code
_entity_poly.pdbx_strand_id
1 'polypeptide(L)'
;MCLYLPTLHNENILNTSKIKISYEIGLSFFANGGAMIITLVYSCNQEILINVFNRLVHLETILTNEFNHSFQVQELLSAKCHQIMAITIHIIINIVLLISELIRYNAHQFFYVVRLALPGFFIGSMIIQYTLIIIFMKNKFRYLNELLLSSENPIKQLQVDSSVNNIRASLENKLLNDFKIIRKAQRVLYEVSWDLIEFYSLPVLLAIAIAFIQLVYHCYFFVSPLLKTSEFPPPVIIINDIMWIMKDVFPIIVLTTTISQFIIEMQRTSQIIYKIMATSALQMGIKYEFEQFSVELLHRDIFFNACGLFSLDNSLLKSVKNFYYVNKLCSLIANPVEDNRLNSIFIIVSSVSHQDSFEDFIIMRNAHRELCEISFSFVNIMSFPVLLAISAVSIDLVYGSFNFVSLYTFPETFAQTLNFIDGTAWLIMDISPIVVLTISITQIIAEMKRTSKIIYKNIEKLGQREMRYEVWMLY
;
A
#
# COMPACT_ATOMS: atom_id res chain seq x y z
N MET A 1 -5.25 -33.88 15.33
CA MET A 1 -4.16 -33.38 14.47
C MET A 1 -2.93 -33.16 15.34
N CYS A 2 -2.16 -34.23 15.58
CA CYS A 2 -0.95 -34.26 16.42
C CYS A 2 0.22 -34.67 15.53
N LEU A 3 1.09 -33.73 15.17
CA LEU A 3 2.35 -34.04 14.49
C LEU A 3 3.45 -34.22 15.54
N TYR A 4 4.01 -35.44 15.55
CA TYR A 4 5.17 -35.87 16.31
C TYR A 4 6.37 -34.94 16.05
N LEU A 5 6.88 -34.29 17.10
CA LEU A 5 8.21 -33.68 17.13
C LEU A 5 9.20 -34.72 17.69
N PRO A 6 10.33 -35.01 17.04
CA PRO A 6 11.34 -35.88 17.61
C PRO A 6 11.96 -35.22 18.85
N THR A 7 11.98 -35.99 19.92
CA THR A 7 12.57 -35.70 21.22
C THR A 7 14.08 -35.47 21.12
N LEU A 8 14.51 -34.22 21.31
CA LEU A 8 15.89 -33.86 21.69
C LEU A 8 15.85 -32.74 22.76
N HIS A 9 15.85 -33.19 24.01
CA HIS A 9 16.58 -32.62 25.15
C HIS A 9 16.66 -31.08 25.30
N ASN A 10 15.57 -30.43 25.76
CA ASN A 10 15.57 -29.37 26.80
C ASN A 10 14.15 -28.80 26.98
N GLU A 11 13.57 -28.86 28.20
CA GLU A 11 12.21 -28.35 28.47
C GLU A 11 12.07 -26.82 28.28
N ASN A 12 13.17 -26.07 28.43
CA ASN A 12 13.21 -24.62 28.13
C ASN A 12 13.18 -24.29 26.61
N ILE A 13 13.64 -25.22 25.75
CA ILE A 13 13.56 -25.08 24.28
C ILE A 13 12.13 -25.42 23.80
N LEU A 14 11.44 -26.32 24.52
CA LEU A 14 10.06 -26.73 24.24
C LEU A 14 9.01 -25.64 24.52
N ASN A 15 9.21 -24.81 25.54
CA ASN A 15 8.30 -23.69 25.81
C ASN A 15 8.51 -22.51 24.84
N THR A 16 9.76 -22.24 24.45
CA THR A 16 10.06 -21.20 23.46
C THR A 16 9.57 -21.58 22.07
N SER A 17 9.55 -22.86 21.71
CA SER A 17 8.98 -23.33 20.44
C SER A 17 7.46 -23.20 20.38
N LYS A 18 6.73 -23.50 21.47
CA LYS A 18 5.26 -23.36 21.52
C LYS A 18 4.79 -21.92 21.36
N ILE A 19 5.43 -20.97 22.06
CA ILE A 19 5.11 -19.54 21.95
C ILE A 19 5.38 -19.07 20.52
N LYS A 20 6.54 -19.41 19.96
CA LYS A 20 6.89 -19.05 18.57
C LYS A 20 5.84 -19.57 17.57
N ILE A 21 5.49 -20.86 17.64
CA ILE A 21 4.48 -21.47 16.77
C ILE A 21 3.14 -20.75 16.91
N SER A 22 2.72 -20.43 18.13
CA SER A 22 1.47 -19.68 18.36
C SER A 22 1.50 -18.29 17.73
N TYR A 23 2.62 -17.57 17.82
CA TYR A 23 2.79 -16.27 17.17
C TYR A 23 2.78 -16.39 15.64
N GLU A 24 3.48 -17.37 15.08
CA GLU A 24 3.52 -17.60 13.62
C GLU A 24 2.14 -17.95 13.05
N ILE A 25 1.36 -18.76 13.77
CA ILE A 25 -0.03 -19.08 13.40
C ILE A 25 -0.89 -17.81 13.45
N GLY A 26 -0.78 -17.02 14.52
CA GLY A 26 -1.50 -15.75 14.66
C GLY A 26 -1.15 -14.78 13.52
N LEU A 27 0.14 -14.57 13.28
CA LEU A 27 0.66 -13.70 12.22
C LEU A 27 0.18 -14.13 10.84
N SER A 28 0.21 -15.45 10.59
CA SER A 28 -0.33 -16.02 9.36
C SER A 28 -1.82 -15.74 9.21
N PHE A 29 -2.62 -15.92 10.27
CA PHE A 29 -4.05 -15.64 10.23
C PHE A 29 -4.33 -14.16 9.93
N PHE A 30 -3.63 -13.23 10.61
CA PHE A 30 -3.75 -11.80 10.35
C PHE A 30 -3.32 -11.41 8.93
N ALA A 31 -2.19 -11.93 8.45
CA ALA A 31 -1.70 -11.61 7.12
C ALA A 31 -2.61 -12.16 6.01
N ASN A 32 -3.10 -13.40 6.14
CA ASN A 32 -4.05 -13.99 5.20
C ASN A 32 -5.40 -13.27 5.24
N GLY A 33 -5.94 -13.00 6.44
CA GLY A 33 -7.18 -12.24 6.60
C GLY A 33 -7.08 -10.84 6.00
N GLY A 34 -5.97 -10.14 6.25
CA GLY A 34 -5.68 -8.85 5.64
C GLY A 34 -5.59 -8.91 4.11
N ALA A 35 -4.87 -9.88 3.56
CA ALA A 35 -4.78 -10.08 2.11
C ALA A 35 -6.16 -10.40 1.49
N MET A 36 -6.99 -11.19 2.16
CA MET A 36 -8.36 -11.45 1.73
C MET A 36 -9.21 -10.17 1.73
N ILE A 37 -9.16 -9.37 2.80
CA ILE A 37 -9.89 -8.09 2.88
C ILE A 37 -9.41 -7.13 1.78
N ILE A 38 -8.10 -7.00 1.58
CA ILE A 38 -7.52 -6.17 0.51
C ILE A 38 -8.02 -6.63 -0.86
N THR A 39 -8.01 -7.93 -1.12
CA THR A 39 -8.47 -8.50 -2.39
C THR A 39 -9.97 -8.30 -2.60
N LEU A 40 -10.76 -8.41 -1.53
CA LEU A 40 -12.19 -8.15 -1.55
C LEU A 40 -12.48 -6.68 -1.89
N VAL A 41 -11.83 -5.74 -1.19
CA VAL A 41 -11.94 -4.30 -1.47
C VAL A 41 -11.58 -4.01 -2.92
N TYR A 42 -10.48 -4.61 -3.41
CA TYR A 42 -10.03 -4.44 -4.78
C TYR A 42 -11.06 -4.97 -5.79
N SER A 43 -11.68 -6.12 -5.49
CA SER A 43 -12.70 -6.75 -6.34
C SER A 43 -14.00 -5.96 -6.37
N CYS A 44 -14.42 -5.41 -5.23
CA CYS A 44 -15.63 -4.61 -5.12
C CYS A 44 -15.48 -3.24 -5.79
N ASN A 45 -14.29 -2.63 -5.68
CA ASN A 45 -14.06 -1.24 -6.11
C ASN A 45 -13.29 -1.13 -7.42
N GLN A 46 -13.14 -2.23 -8.18
CA GLN A 46 -12.35 -2.26 -9.41
C GLN A 46 -12.80 -1.20 -10.45
N GLU A 47 -14.10 -0.89 -10.47
CA GLU A 47 -14.68 0.12 -11.38
C GLU A 47 -14.06 1.51 -11.18
N ILE A 48 -13.82 1.91 -9.92
CA ILE A 48 -13.17 3.18 -9.59
C ILE A 48 -11.79 3.24 -10.23
N LEU A 49 -11.01 2.17 -10.08
CA LEU A 49 -9.66 2.12 -10.62
C LEU A 49 -9.65 2.15 -12.16
N ILE A 50 -10.56 1.42 -12.81
CA ILE A 50 -10.70 1.44 -14.27
C ILE A 50 -11.07 2.86 -14.73
N ASN A 51 -12.00 3.52 -14.04
CA ASN A 51 -12.40 4.88 -14.35
C ASN A 51 -11.22 5.86 -14.21
N VAL A 52 -10.45 5.74 -13.12
CA VAL A 52 -9.22 6.50 -12.91
C VAL A 52 -8.25 6.34 -14.10
N PHE A 53 -7.95 5.11 -14.50
CA PHE A 53 -7.05 4.85 -15.62
C PHE A 53 -7.59 5.42 -16.94
N ASN A 54 -8.88 5.25 -17.21
CA ASN A 54 -9.50 5.79 -18.43
C ASN A 54 -9.42 7.31 -18.49
N ARG A 55 -9.71 7.99 -17.36
CA ARG A 55 -9.60 9.46 -17.25
C ARG A 55 -8.17 9.93 -17.46
N LEU A 56 -7.19 9.17 -16.95
CA LEU A 56 -5.77 9.49 -17.10
C LEU A 56 -5.26 9.30 -18.53
N VAL A 57 -5.66 8.22 -19.20
CA VAL A 57 -5.34 8.00 -20.62
C VAL A 57 -6.00 9.07 -21.48
N HIS A 58 -7.27 9.39 -21.22
CA HIS A 58 -7.95 10.46 -21.93
C HIS A 58 -7.26 11.82 -21.73
N LEU A 59 -6.85 12.12 -20.50
CA LEU A 59 -6.09 13.32 -20.20
C LEU A 59 -4.78 13.38 -20.98
N GLU A 60 -4.05 12.27 -21.06
CA GLU A 60 -2.83 12.17 -21.85
C GLU A 60 -3.10 12.44 -23.33
N THR A 61 -4.18 11.88 -23.91
CA THR A 61 -4.53 12.15 -25.30
C THR A 61 -4.84 13.62 -25.58
N ILE A 62 -5.56 14.30 -24.67
CA ILE A 62 -5.83 15.74 -24.80
C ILE A 62 -4.53 16.52 -24.78
N LEU A 63 -3.68 16.28 -23.79
CA LEU A 63 -2.45 17.02 -23.60
C LEU A 63 -1.46 16.84 -24.76
N THR A 64 -1.34 15.60 -25.25
CA THR A 64 -0.46 15.29 -26.37
C THR A 64 -0.93 15.93 -27.69
N ASN A 65 -2.24 15.92 -27.96
CA ASN A 65 -2.79 16.50 -29.18
C ASN A 65 -2.65 18.03 -29.23
N GLU A 66 -2.76 18.70 -28.08
CA GLU A 66 -2.78 20.17 -28.01
C GLU A 66 -1.37 20.80 -27.95
N PHE A 67 -0.39 20.15 -27.31
CA PHE A 67 0.89 20.81 -26.95
C PHE A 67 2.14 20.35 -27.72
N ASN A 68 2.05 19.39 -28.65
CA ASN A 68 3.14 18.87 -29.50
C ASN A 68 4.41 18.32 -28.78
N HIS A 69 4.96 17.25 -29.35
CA HIS A 69 5.36 16.05 -28.60
C HIS A 69 6.83 15.98 -28.07
N SER A 70 7.64 17.04 -28.13
CA SER A 70 9.11 16.90 -28.00
C SER A 70 9.64 16.75 -26.57
N PHE A 71 8.99 17.36 -25.57
CA PHE A 71 9.48 17.33 -24.18
C PHE A 71 9.22 15.98 -23.47
N GLN A 72 8.29 15.18 -23.98
CA GLN A 72 7.76 14.01 -23.26
C GLN A 72 8.71 12.80 -23.24
N VAL A 73 9.61 12.66 -24.21
CA VAL A 73 10.32 11.38 -24.43
C VAL A 73 11.38 11.09 -23.35
N GLN A 74 12.20 12.09 -22.97
CA GLN A 74 13.34 11.86 -22.08
C GLN A 74 12.95 11.71 -20.60
N GLU A 75 11.97 12.48 -20.12
CA GLU A 75 11.46 12.35 -18.75
C GLU A 75 10.64 11.07 -18.54
N LEU A 76 9.86 10.66 -19.55
CA LEU A 76 9.08 9.43 -19.50
C LEU A 76 10.00 8.20 -19.42
N LEU A 77 11.16 8.23 -20.09
CA LEU A 77 12.19 7.21 -19.98
C LEU A 77 12.75 7.10 -18.55
N SER A 78 13.14 8.23 -17.94
CA SER A 78 13.67 8.24 -16.57
C SER A 78 12.65 7.72 -15.55
N ALA A 79 11.39 8.15 -15.65
CA ALA A 79 10.36 7.68 -14.74
C ALA A 79 10.04 6.19 -14.93
N LYS A 80 9.99 5.71 -16.18
CA LYS A 80 9.84 4.27 -16.49
C LYS A 80 10.99 3.44 -15.91
N CYS A 81 12.23 3.92 -15.96
CA CYS A 81 13.36 3.23 -15.35
C CYS A 81 13.20 3.08 -13.83
N HIS A 82 12.78 4.13 -13.12
CA HIS A 82 12.54 4.05 -11.68
C HIS A 82 11.42 3.06 -11.33
N GLN A 83 10.34 3.04 -12.11
CA GLN A 83 9.24 2.08 -11.95
C GLN A 83 9.69 0.64 -12.16
N ILE A 84 10.40 0.38 -13.27
CA ILE A 84 10.93 -0.96 -13.60
C ILE A 84 11.90 -1.42 -12.52
N MET A 85 12.78 -0.54 -12.04
CA MET A 85 13.72 -0.86 -10.97
C MET A 85 13.01 -1.24 -9.67
N ALA A 86 12.00 -0.47 -9.24
CA ALA A 86 11.25 -0.78 -8.02
C ALA A 86 10.55 -2.14 -8.09
N ILE A 87 9.91 -2.46 -9.22
CA ILE A 87 9.26 -3.76 -9.46
C ILE A 87 10.31 -4.87 -9.47
N THR A 88 11.43 -4.66 -10.17
CA THR A 88 12.49 -5.66 -10.31
C THR A 88 13.11 -5.99 -8.95
N ILE A 89 13.42 -4.98 -8.14
CA ILE A 89 13.95 -5.17 -6.78
C ILE A 89 12.94 -5.93 -5.91
N HIS A 90 11.66 -5.54 -5.95
CA HIS A 90 10.62 -6.24 -5.19
C HIS A 90 10.52 -7.72 -5.57
N ILE A 91 10.51 -8.04 -6.86
CA ILE A 91 10.48 -9.42 -7.35
C ILE A 91 11.73 -10.20 -6.92
N ILE A 92 12.92 -9.60 -7.06
CA ILE A 92 14.18 -10.23 -6.65
C ILE A 92 14.17 -10.55 -5.15
N ILE A 93 13.76 -9.61 -4.29
CA ILE A 93 13.69 -9.82 -2.84
C ILE A 93 12.79 -11.02 -2.52
N ASN A 94 11.60 -11.09 -3.14
CA ASN A 94 10.66 -12.18 -2.89
C ASN A 94 11.13 -13.53 -3.45
N ILE A 95 11.79 -13.56 -4.61
CA ILE A 95 12.37 -14.80 -5.18
C ILE A 95 13.50 -15.31 -4.29
N VAL A 96 14.40 -14.44 -3.85
CA VAL A 96 15.53 -14.80 -2.97
C VAL A 96 15.00 -15.37 -1.65
N LEU A 97 13.98 -14.74 -1.06
CA LEU A 97 13.32 -15.24 0.15
C LEU A 97 12.61 -16.58 -0.08
N LEU A 98 11.93 -16.76 -1.21
CA LEU A 98 11.30 -18.03 -1.52
C LEU A 98 12.36 -19.15 -1.62
N ILE A 99 13.46 -18.89 -2.33
CA ILE A 99 14.55 -19.85 -2.47
C ILE A 99 15.23 -20.13 -1.13
N SER A 100 15.49 -19.12 -0.30
CA SER A 100 16.13 -19.31 1.00
C SER A 100 15.26 -20.17 1.93
N GLU A 101 13.95 -19.97 1.93
CA GLU A 101 13.03 -20.78 2.72
C GLU A 101 12.85 -22.20 2.17
N LEU A 102 12.89 -22.40 0.85
CA LEU A 102 12.90 -23.73 0.22
C LEU A 102 14.17 -24.53 0.54
N ILE A 103 15.32 -23.87 0.67
CA ILE A 103 16.57 -24.52 1.07
C ILE A 103 16.56 -24.85 2.56
N ARG A 104 15.99 -23.95 3.39
CA ARG A 104 15.96 -24.10 4.85
C ARG A 104 15.01 -25.21 5.31
N TYR A 105 13.89 -25.37 4.63
CA TYR A 105 12.85 -26.32 5.02
C TYR A 105 12.72 -27.45 3.98
N ASN A 106 12.73 -28.71 4.45
CA ASN A 106 12.53 -29.87 3.57
C ASN A 106 11.18 -29.80 2.83
N ALA A 107 11.05 -30.50 1.70
CA ALA A 107 9.87 -30.48 0.81
C ALA A 107 8.50 -30.63 1.52
N HIS A 108 8.45 -31.37 2.64
CA HIS A 108 7.23 -31.55 3.45
C HIS A 108 6.73 -30.28 4.16
N GLN A 109 7.57 -29.25 4.27
CA GLN A 109 7.25 -27.95 4.87
C GLN A 109 7.01 -26.85 3.83
N PHE A 110 6.88 -27.20 2.54
CA PHE A 110 6.52 -26.26 1.48
C PHE A 110 5.24 -25.46 1.80
N PHE A 111 4.23 -26.13 2.37
CA PHE A 111 2.97 -25.49 2.78
C PHE A 111 3.18 -24.37 3.81
N TYR A 112 4.19 -24.48 4.67
CA TYR A 112 4.52 -23.46 5.66
C TYR A 112 5.06 -22.19 4.99
N VAL A 113 5.98 -22.35 4.03
CA VAL A 113 6.58 -21.24 3.27
C VAL A 113 5.51 -20.52 2.46
N VAL A 114 4.66 -21.27 1.75
CA VAL A 114 3.51 -20.74 0.99
C VAL A 114 2.59 -19.92 1.88
N ARG A 115 2.26 -20.43 3.08
CA ARG A 115 1.33 -19.78 4.02
C ARG A 115 1.82 -18.44 4.57
N LEU A 116 3.12 -18.25 4.71
CA LEU A 116 3.73 -17.02 5.24
C LEU A 116 4.18 -16.05 4.13
N ALA A 117 4.79 -16.56 3.06
CA ALA A 117 5.38 -15.73 2.02
C ALA A 117 4.33 -15.13 1.08
N LEU A 118 3.31 -15.88 0.66
CA LEU A 118 2.32 -15.40 -0.32
C LEU A 118 1.54 -14.16 0.14
N PRO A 119 0.96 -14.12 1.35
CA PRO A 119 0.24 -12.93 1.81
C PRO A 119 1.15 -11.71 1.84
N GLY A 120 2.39 -11.88 2.30
CA GLY A 120 3.40 -10.81 2.28
C GLY A 120 3.71 -10.33 0.86
N PHE A 121 3.84 -11.24 -0.10
CA PHE A 121 4.04 -10.89 -1.51
C PHE A 121 2.85 -10.11 -2.07
N PHE A 122 1.61 -10.54 -1.82
CA PHE A 122 0.41 -9.84 -2.28
C PHE A 122 0.28 -8.44 -1.68
N ILE A 123 0.48 -8.33 -0.36
CA ILE A 123 0.42 -7.04 0.36
C ILE A 123 1.50 -6.09 -0.17
N GLY A 124 2.75 -6.55 -0.26
CA GLY A 124 3.85 -5.74 -0.79
C GLY A 124 3.64 -5.36 -2.25
N SER A 125 3.10 -6.26 -3.07
CA SER A 125 2.78 -5.97 -4.49
C SER A 125 1.68 -4.92 -4.63
N MET A 126 0.68 -4.91 -3.74
CA MET A 126 -0.36 -3.88 -3.71
C MET A 126 0.24 -2.50 -3.39
N ILE A 127 1.15 -2.41 -2.41
CA ILE A 127 1.87 -1.17 -2.10
C ILE A 127 2.70 -0.69 -3.30
N ILE A 128 3.42 -1.59 -3.96
CA ILE A 128 4.18 -1.26 -5.18
C ILE A 128 3.24 -0.80 -6.29
N GLN A 129 2.12 -1.47 -6.51
CA GLN A 129 1.13 -1.05 -7.50
C GLN A 129 0.62 0.37 -7.23
N TYR A 130 0.26 0.66 -5.98
CA TYR A 130 -0.18 2.00 -5.60
C TYR A 130 0.92 3.04 -5.88
N THR A 131 2.16 2.74 -5.50
CA THR A 131 3.33 3.58 -5.79
C THR A 131 3.45 3.87 -7.29
N LEU A 132 3.31 2.87 -8.16
CA LEU A 132 3.43 3.05 -9.60
C LEU A 132 2.40 4.05 -10.16
N ILE A 133 1.16 3.98 -9.65
CA ILE A 133 0.10 4.92 -10.01
C ILE A 133 0.46 6.33 -9.55
N ILE A 134 0.97 6.50 -8.33
CA ILE A 134 1.41 7.81 -7.84
C ILE A 134 2.58 8.36 -8.67
N ILE A 135 3.55 7.53 -9.08
CA ILE A 135 4.62 7.96 -10.00
C ILE A 135 4.03 8.45 -11.33
N PHE A 136 3.06 7.71 -11.87
CA PHE A 136 2.39 8.11 -13.11
C PHE A 136 1.69 9.47 -12.95
N MET A 137 0.92 9.64 -11.87
CA MET A 137 0.26 10.91 -11.54
C MET A 137 1.26 12.06 -11.36
N LYS A 138 2.37 11.83 -10.66
CA LYS A 138 3.45 12.81 -10.45
C LYS A 138 3.99 13.32 -11.78
N ASN A 139 4.21 12.43 -12.74
CA ASN A 139 4.72 12.82 -14.05
C ASN A 139 3.71 13.69 -14.82
N LYS A 140 2.40 13.46 -14.65
CA LYS A 140 1.37 14.31 -15.26
C LYS A 140 1.34 15.71 -14.64
N PHE A 141 1.47 15.82 -13.31
CA PHE A 141 1.62 17.13 -12.66
C PHE A 141 2.89 17.85 -13.11
N ARG A 142 4.02 17.15 -13.15
CA ARG A 142 5.29 17.70 -13.66
C ARG A 142 5.15 18.23 -15.09
N TYR A 143 4.54 17.44 -15.97
CA TYR A 143 4.29 17.86 -17.34
C TYR A 143 3.43 19.12 -17.42
N LEU A 144 2.35 19.22 -16.62
CA LEU A 144 1.54 20.44 -16.55
C LEU A 144 2.31 21.65 -16.01
N ASN A 145 3.19 21.44 -15.02
CA ASN A 145 4.05 22.49 -14.48
C ASN A 145 5.02 23.03 -15.54
N GLU A 146 5.59 22.15 -16.36
CA GLU A 146 6.47 22.56 -17.46
C GLU A 146 5.69 23.27 -18.59
N LEU A 147 4.45 22.85 -18.88
CA LEU A 147 3.56 23.61 -19.78
C LEU A 147 3.28 25.01 -19.25
N LEU A 148 2.95 25.15 -17.96
CA LEU A 148 2.76 26.46 -17.32
C LEU A 148 4.02 27.32 -17.38
N LEU A 149 5.20 26.75 -17.12
CA LEU A 149 6.46 27.48 -17.22
C LEU A 149 6.78 27.89 -18.66
N SER A 150 6.48 27.04 -19.64
CA SER A 150 6.69 27.39 -21.05
C SER A 150 5.81 28.56 -21.51
N SER A 151 4.65 28.76 -20.86
CA SER A 151 3.80 29.94 -21.07
C SER A 151 4.35 31.26 -20.49
N GLU A 152 5.40 31.22 -19.65
CA GLU A 152 5.99 32.43 -19.05
C GLU A 152 6.66 33.34 -20.11
N ASN A 153 7.33 32.75 -21.10
CA ASN A 153 8.05 33.48 -22.16
C ASN A 153 7.13 34.28 -23.11
N PRO A 154 6.06 33.70 -23.67
CA PRO A 154 5.12 34.46 -24.51
C PRO A 154 4.41 35.57 -23.72
N ILE A 155 4.18 35.40 -22.42
CA ILE A 155 3.65 36.48 -21.56
C ILE A 155 4.63 37.65 -21.46
N LYS A 156 5.93 37.39 -21.34
CA LYS A 156 6.95 38.45 -21.36
C LYS A 156 7.03 39.16 -22.72
N GLN A 157 6.90 38.41 -23.82
CA GLN A 157 6.89 38.99 -25.18
C GLN A 157 5.68 39.92 -25.40
N LEU A 158 4.50 39.55 -24.89
CA LEU A 158 3.30 40.39 -24.93
C LEU A 158 3.44 41.75 -24.22
N GLN A 159 4.39 41.89 -23.28
CA GLN A 159 4.66 43.15 -22.59
C GLN A 159 5.59 44.08 -23.37
N VAL A 160 6.47 43.51 -24.20
CA VAL A 160 7.54 44.27 -24.90
C VAL A 160 7.08 44.79 -26.26
N ASP A 161 6.25 44.02 -26.98
CA ASP A 161 5.89 44.37 -28.37
C ASP A 161 4.54 45.12 -28.45
N SER A 162 4.59 46.46 -28.43
CA SER A 162 3.41 47.33 -28.55
C SER A 162 2.96 47.60 -30.00
N SER A 163 3.62 47.03 -31.02
CA SER A 163 3.54 47.52 -32.41
C SER A 163 2.67 46.70 -33.38
N VAL A 164 2.21 45.48 -33.03
CA VAL A 164 1.38 44.65 -33.93
C VAL A 164 0.15 44.05 -33.23
N ASN A 165 -0.97 44.78 -33.26
CA ASN A 165 -2.22 44.42 -32.58
C ASN A 165 -2.81 43.06 -33.01
N ASN A 166 -2.68 42.66 -34.28
CA ASN A 166 -3.25 41.39 -34.77
C ASN A 166 -2.49 40.15 -34.27
N ILE A 167 -1.16 40.24 -34.19
CA ILE A 167 -0.32 39.15 -33.64
C ILE A 167 -0.57 39.02 -32.14
N ARG A 168 -0.70 40.15 -31.45
CA ARG A 168 -1.03 40.21 -30.03
C ARG A 168 -2.35 39.51 -29.69
N ALA A 169 -3.44 39.85 -30.40
CA ALA A 169 -4.75 39.23 -30.16
C ALA A 169 -4.75 37.72 -30.43
N SER A 170 -4.05 37.27 -31.47
CA SER A 170 -3.89 35.84 -31.78
C SER A 170 -3.13 35.08 -30.69
N LEU A 171 -2.02 35.66 -30.21
CA LEU A 171 -1.19 35.08 -29.14
C LEU A 171 -1.94 35.05 -27.80
N GLU A 172 -2.68 36.11 -27.48
CA GLU A 172 -3.52 36.18 -26.27
C GLU A 172 -4.63 35.13 -26.28
N ASN A 173 -5.33 34.96 -27.41
CA ASN A 173 -6.36 33.92 -27.55
C ASN A 173 -5.76 32.51 -27.43
N LYS A 174 -4.57 32.29 -28.00
CA LYS A 174 -3.86 31.01 -27.86
C LYS A 174 -3.51 30.74 -26.40
N LEU A 175 -2.87 31.69 -25.71
CA LEU A 175 -2.51 31.54 -24.30
C LEU A 175 -3.73 31.29 -23.42
N LEU A 176 -4.81 32.03 -23.65
CA LEU A 176 -6.05 31.86 -22.91
C LEU A 176 -6.65 30.46 -23.11
N ASN A 177 -6.59 29.91 -24.33
CA ASN A 177 -6.99 28.54 -24.60
C ASN A 177 -6.05 27.52 -23.93
N ASP A 178 -4.73 27.73 -24.02
CA ASP A 178 -3.72 26.86 -23.38
C ASP A 178 -3.96 26.79 -21.86
N PHE A 179 -4.21 27.93 -21.21
CA PHE A 179 -4.53 27.98 -19.79
C PHE A 179 -5.83 27.27 -19.43
N LYS A 180 -6.88 27.42 -20.25
CA LYS A 180 -8.14 26.69 -20.05
C LYS A 180 -7.93 25.18 -20.12
N ILE A 181 -7.11 24.71 -21.05
CA ILE A 181 -6.77 23.28 -21.19
C ILE A 181 -5.97 22.81 -19.97
N ILE A 182 -4.95 23.57 -19.54
CA ILE A 182 -4.13 23.23 -18.37
C ILE A 182 -4.98 23.18 -17.09
N ARG A 183 -5.87 24.16 -16.87
CA ARG A 183 -6.78 24.19 -15.72
C ARG A 183 -7.73 23.00 -15.73
N LYS A 184 -8.32 22.67 -16.88
CA LYS A 184 -9.15 21.46 -17.04
C LYS A 184 -8.35 20.20 -16.73
N ALA A 185 -7.12 20.11 -17.21
CA ALA A 185 -6.22 18.98 -16.97
C ALA A 185 -5.91 18.80 -15.48
N GLN A 186 -5.58 19.88 -14.79
CA GLN A 186 -5.35 19.83 -13.35
C GLN A 186 -6.60 19.41 -12.58
N ARG A 187 -7.76 19.94 -12.92
CA ARG A 187 -9.03 19.54 -12.29
C ARG A 187 -9.24 18.04 -12.36
N VAL A 188 -9.02 17.44 -13.54
CA VAL A 188 -9.10 15.99 -13.74
C VAL A 188 -8.09 15.26 -12.86
N LEU A 189 -6.83 15.72 -12.79
CA LEU A 189 -5.81 15.11 -11.93
C LEU A 189 -6.17 15.17 -10.45
N TYR A 190 -6.66 16.30 -9.95
CA TYR A 190 -7.12 16.44 -8.56
C TYR A 190 -8.27 15.48 -8.23
N GLU A 191 -9.25 15.37 -9.13
CA GLU A 191 -10.37 14.43 -8.96
C GLU A 191 -9.88 12.98 -8.97
N VAL A 192 -8.98 12.62 -9.90
CA VAL A 192 -8.37 11.27 -9.94
C VAL A 192 -7.54 11.00 -8.68
N SER A 193 -6.80 11.97 -8.17
CA SER A 193 -6.05 11.84 -6.93
C SER A 193 -6.96 11.56 -5.74
N TRP A 194 -8.13 12.21 -5.67
CA TRP A 194 -9.15 11.92 -4.65
C TRP A 194 -9.69 10.50 -4.78
N ASP A 195 -10.12 10.09 -5.98
CA ASP A 195 -10.63 8.74 -6.25
C ASP A 195 -9.59 7.66 -5.83
N LEU A 196 -8.30 7.93 -6.08
CA LEU A 196 -7.20 7.05 -5.69
C LEU A 196 -6.97 6.98 -4.18
N ILE A 197 -7.03 8.11 -3.48
CA ILE A 197 -6.89 8.15 -2.02
C ILE A 197 -8.03 7.38 -1.38
N GLU A 198 -9.26 7.61 -1.82
CA GLU A 198 -10.43 6.88 -1.32
C GLU A 198 -10.27 5.37 -1.52
N PHE A 199 -9.91 4.94 -2.74
CA PHE A 199 -9.74 3.52 -3.07
C PHE A 199 -8.63 2.84 -2.24
N TYR A 200 -7.45 3.47 -2.12
CA TYR A 200 -6.28 2.88 -1.46
C TYR A 200 -6.24 3.11 0.06
N SER A 201 -7.10 3.97 0.62
CA SER A 201 -7.09 4.34 2.03
C SER A 201 -7.07 3.14 2.98
N LEU A 202 -8.07 2.26 2.88
CA LEU A 202 -8.21 1.07 3.73
C LEU A 202 -7.18 -0.03 3.39
N PRO A 203 -6.96 -0.39 2.10
CA PRO A 203 -5.95 -1.38 1.77
C PRO A 203 -4.56 -1.03 2.27
N VAL A 204 -4.13 0.23 2.10
CA VAL A 204 -2.79 0.69 2.52
C VAL A 204 -2.69 0.72 4.04
N LEU A 205 -3.75 1.13 4.74
CA LEU A 205 -3.80 1.08 6.20
C LEU A 205 -3.54 -0.35 6.72
N LEU A 206 -4.29 -1.33 6.19
CA LEU A 206 -4.15 -2.73 6.59
C LEU A 206 -2.76 -3.28 6.21
N ALA A 207 -2.29 -2.96 5.01
CA ALA A 207 -0.98 -3.39 4.52
C ALA A 207 0.16 -2.90 5.43
N ILE A 208 0.15 -1.61 5.78
CA ILE A 208 1.15 -1.00 6.67
C ILE A 208 1.04 -1.56 8.09
N ALA A 209 -0.17 -1.74 8.63
CA ALA A 209 -0.37 -2.33 9.95
C ALA A 209 0.19 -3.76 10.03
N ILE A 210 -0.09 -4.59 9.04
CA ILE A 210 0.42 -5.97 8.96
C ILE A 210 1.95 -5.97 8.82
N ALA A 211 2.49 -5.10 7.96
CA ALA A 211 3.93 -4.95 7.79
C ALA A 211 4.62 -4.54 9.10
N PHE A 212 4.02 -3.68 9.94
CA PHE A 212 4.58 -3.35 11.24
C PHE A 212 4.59 -4.52 12.22
N ILE A 213 3.50 -5.29 12.28
CA ILE A 213 3.43 -6.48 13.14
C ILE A 213 4.51 -7.49 12.70
N GLN A 214 4.68 -7.69 11.39
CA GLN A 214 5.72 -8.55 10.81
C GLN A 214 7.13 -8.01 11.10
N LEU A 215 7.33 -6.70 10.97
CA LEU A 215 8.62 -6.06 11.24
C LEU A 215 9.05 -6.25 12.69
N VAL A 216 8.15 -6.05 13.66
CA VAL A 216 8.45 -6.27 15.09
C VAL A 216 8.87 -7.73 15.33
N TYR A 217 8.15 -8.68 14.71
CA TYR A 217 8.48 -10.09 14.77
C TYR A 217 9.88 -10.38 14.19
N HIS A 218 10.16 -9.92 12.96
CA HIS A 218 11.46 -10.14 12.31
C HIS A 218 12.61 -9.46 13.06
N CYS A 219 12.42 -8.25 13.58
CA CYS A 219 13.42 -7.58 14.41
C CYS A 219 13.72 -8.35 15.71
N TYR A 220 12.69 -8.90 16.38
CA TYR A 220 12.91 -9.73 17.57
C TYR A 220 13.76 -10.97 17.25
N PHE A 221 13.45 -11.67 16.16
CA PHE A 221 14.20 -12.85 15.74
C PHE A 221 15.58 -12.53 15.20
N PHE A 222 15.80 -11.35 14.62
CA PHE A 222 17.12 -10.87 14.24
C PHE A 222 18.01 -10.54 15.45
N VAL A 223 17.44 -9.88 16.47
CA VAL A 223 18.20 -9.43 17.65
C VAL A 223 18.43 -10.57 18.66
N SER A 224 17.48 -11.50 18.83
CA SER A 224 17.58 -12.55 19.85
C SER A 224 18.85 -13.43 19.74
N PRO A 225 19.27 -13.90 18.54
CA PRO A 225 20.52 -14.63 18.37
C PRO A 225 21.76 -13.80 18.73
N LEU A 226 21.76 -12.49 18.41
CA LEU A 226 22.88 -11.60 18.69
C LEU A 226 23.11 -11.38 20.20
N LEU A 227 22.08 -11.55 21.02
CA LEU A 227 22.14 -11.33 22.47
C LEU A 227 22.38 -12.60 23.30
N LYS A 228 21.94 -13.77 22.81
CA LYS A 228 21.86 -14.99 23.64
C LYS A 228 23.03 -15.95 23.49
N THR A 229 23.81 -15.86 22.41
CA THR A 229 24.82 -16.88 22.11
C THR A 229 26.23 -16.34 22.27
N SER A 230 27.10 -17.13 22.90
CA SER A 230 28.55 -16.90 22.90
C SER A 230 29.18 -17.07 21.51
N GLU A 231 28.44 -17.72 20.60
CA GLU A 231 28.83 -18.01 19.22
C GLU A 231 27.91 -17.28 18.24
N PHE A 232 28.48 -16.68 17.19
CA PHE A 232 27.70 -15.97 16.19
C PHE A 232 26.85 -16.95 15.34
N PRO A 233 25.59 -16.60 15.02
CA PRO A 233 24.79 -17.42 14.12
C PRO A 233 25.44 -17.50 12.74
N PRO A 234 25.26 -18.61 11.99
CA PRO A 234 25.73 -18.73 10.62
C PRO A 234 25.28 -17.53 9.76
N PRO A 235 26.17 -16.97 8.91
CA PRO A 235 25.85 -15.79 8.10
C PRO A 235 24.58 -15.92 7.25
N VAL A 236 24.26 -17.14 6.80
CA VAL A 236 23.05 -17.43 6.02
C VAL A 236 21.76 -17.08 6.78
N ILE A 237 21.72 -17.33 8.09
CA ILE A 237 20.54 -17.00 8.92
C ILE A 237 20.40 -15.48 9.05
N ILE A 238 21.51 -14.79 9.30
CA ILE A 238 21.53 -13.32 9.41
C ILE A 238 21.05 -12.68 8.10
N ILE A 239 21.55 -13.15 6.96
CA ILE A 239 21.13 -12.65 5.64
C ILE A 239 19.64 -12.89 5.42
N ASN A 240 19.12 -14.08 5.76
CA ASN A 240 17.69 -14.38 5.64
C ASN A 240 16.83 -13.42 6.45
N ASP A 241 17.20 -13.17 7.71
CA ASP A 241 16.44 -12.28 8.60
C ASP A 241 16.47 -10.82 8.10
N ILE A 242 17.62 -10.36 7.57
CA ILE A 242 17.73 -9.04 6.91
C ILE A 242 16.81 -8.98 5.69
N MET A 243 16.75 -10.03 4.88
CA MET A 243 15.89 -10.07 3.70
C MET A 243 14.40 -10.00 4.07
N TRP A 244 13.98 -10.65 5.17
CA TRP A 244 12.62 -10.54 5.69
C TRP A 244 12.28 -9.11 6.11
N ILE A 245 13.19 -8.44 6.83
CA ILE A 245 13.02 -7.02 7.20
C ILE A 245 12.95 -6.15 5.94
N MET A 246 13.84 -6.38 4.98
CA MET A 246 13.87 -5.63 3.72
C MET A 246 12.59 -5.80 2.92
N LYS A 247 12.01 -7.00 2.87
CA LYS A 247 10.73 -7.27 2.20
C LYS A 247 9.60 -6.39 2.75
N ASP A 248 9.53 -6.20 4.06
CA ASP A 248 8.43 -5.45 4.68
C ASP A 248 8.67 -3.93 4.59
N VAL A 249 9.93 -3.49 4.73
CA VAL A 249 10.30 -2.07 4.76
C VAL A 249 10.40 -1.45 3.37
N PHE A 250 10.93 -2.19 2.38
CA PHE A 250 11.21 -1.64 1.05
C PHE A 250 9.97 -1.04 0.36
N PRO A 251 8.82 -1.74 0.25
CA PRO A 251 7.63 -1.15 -0.37
C PRO A 251 7.13 0.12 0.33
N ILE A 252 7.23 0.17 1.67
CA ILE A 252 6.81 1.34 2.46
C ILE A 252 7.73 2.54 2.19
N ILE A 253 9.05 2.34 2.14
CA ILE A 253 10.00 3.40 1.81
C ILE A 253 9.72 3.94 0.41
N VAL A 254 9.57 3.06 -0.58
CA VAL A 254 9.31 3.47 -1.96
C VAL A 254 7.99 4.24 -2.05
N LEU A 255 6.94 3.77 -1.36
CA LEU A 255 5.64 4.45 -1.33
C LEU A 255 5.74 5.86 -0.72
N THR A 256 6.27 5.96 0.49
CA THR A 256 6.31 7.22 1.27
C THR A 256 7.18 8.29 0.60
N THR A 257 8.33 7.90 0.07
CA THR A 257 9.20 8.80 -0.69
C THR A 257 8.54 9.27 -1.98
N THR A 258 7.83 8.38 -2.69
CA THR A 258 7.10 8.71 -3.90
C THR A 258 5.94 9.67 -3.63
N ILE A 259 5.14 9.42 -2.59
CA ILE A 259 4.04 10.30 -2.18
C ILE A 259 4.58 11.68 -1.80
N SER A 260 5.68 11.75 -1.06
CA SER A 260 6.30 13.02 -0.69
C SER A 260 6.72 13.82 -1.93
N GLN A 261 7.35 13.17 -2.92
CA GLN A 261 7.71 13.80 -4.18
C GLN A 261 6.49 14.23 -5.00
N PHE A 262 5.42 13.42 -4.97
CA PHE A 262 4.16 13.76 -5.62
C PHE A 262 3.54 15.03 -5.02
N ILE A 263 3.46 15.12 -3.70
CA ILE A 263 2.92 16.30 -2.99
C ILE A 263 3.73 17.55 -3.34
N ILE A 264 5.06 17.46 -3.34
CA ILE A 264 5.93 18.58 -3.72
C ILE A 264 5.64 19.04 -5.15
N GLU A 265 5.51 18.11 -6.11
CA GLU A 265 5.25 18.47 -7.50
C GLU A 265 3.84 19.05 -7.71
N MET A 266 2.85 18.54 -6.99
CA MET A 266 1.49 19.09 -6.97
C MET A 266 1.47 20.52 -6.39
N GLN A 267 2.21 20.77 -5.31
CA GLN A 267 2.31 22.10 -4.70
C GLN A 267 3.13 23.09 -5.56
N ARG A 268 4.10 22.61 -6.34
CA ARG A 268 4.88 23.46 -7.26
C ARG A 268 4.00 24.18 -8.27
N THR A 269 2.86 23.60 -8.64
CA THR A 269 1.86 24.22 -9.51
C THR A 269 1.40 25.59 -9.01
N SER A 270 1.03 25.70 -7.73
CA SER A 270 0.53 26.95 -7.16
C SER A 270 1.62 28.01 -7.15
N GLN A 271 2.85 27.63 -6.81
CA GLN A 271 4.01 28.51 -6.82
C GLN A 271 4.28 29.09 -8.21
N ILE A 272 4.19 28.27 -9.27
CA ILE A 272 4.36 28.73 -10.66
C ILE A 272 3.27 29.74 -11.02
N ILE A 273 2.02 29.46 -10.67
CA ILE A 273 0.88 30.35 -10.96
C ILE A 273 1.05 31.70 -10.25
N TYR A 274 1.37 31.70 -8.95
CA TYR A 274 1.61 32.94 -8.21
C TYR A 274 2.80 33.74 -8.77
N LYS A 275 3.87 33.05 -9.18
CA LYS A 275 5.01 33.71 -9.83
C LYS A 275 4.61 34.37 -11.15
N ILE A 276 3.85 33.67 -12.01
CA ILE A 276 3.38 34.23 -13.28
C ILE A 276 2.49 35.45 -13.00
N MET A 277 1.52 35.34 -12.09
CA MET A 277 0.64 36.45 -11.70
C MET A 277 1.41 37.67 -11.18
N ALA A 278 2.44 37.47 -10.34
CA ALA A 278 3.22 38.56 -9.77
C ALA A 278 4.13 39.26 -10.77
N THR A 279 4.67 38.51 -11.74
CA THR A 279 5.66 39.02 -12.70
C THR A 279 5.00 39.67 -13.92
N SER A 280 3.69 39.45 -14.13
CA SER A 280 3.04 39.85 -15.36
C SER A 280 1.96 40.92 -15.22
N ALA A 281 2.10 42.01 -16.00
CA ALA A 281 1.03 42.98 -16.24
C ALA A 281 0.01 42.34 -17.20
N LEU A 282 -0.78 41.40 -16.67
CA LEU A 282 -1.74 40.63 -17.44
C LEU A 282 -2.92 41.50 -17.86
N GLN A 283 -3.37 41.34 -19.12
CA GLN A 283 -4.66 41.86 -19.53
C GLN A 283 -5.79 41.26 -18.67
N MET A 284 -6.90 41.98 -18.56
CA MET A 284 -8.03 41.64 -17.67
C MET A 284 -8.55 40.21 -17.85
N GLY A 285 -8.62 39.70 -19.09
CA GLY A 285 -9.09 38.33 -19.38
C GLY A 285 -8.14 37.23 -18.89
N ILE A 286 -6.83 37.38 -19.13
CA ILE A 286 -5.82 36.42 -18.66
C ILE A 286 -5.71 36.49 -17.13
N LYS A 287 -5.71 37.71 -16.57
CA LYS A 287 -5.69 37.94 -15.13
C LYS A 287 -6.86 37.26 -14.42
N TYR A 288 -8.07 37.39 -14.95
CA TYR A 288 -9.26 36.75 -14.41
C TYR A 288 -9.12 35.22 -14.37
N GLU A 289 -8.65 34.60 -15.45
CA GLU A 289 -8.42 33.14 -15.46
C GLU A 289 -7.38 32.71 -14.42
N PHE A 290 -6.30 33.47 -14.26
CA PHE A 290 -5.28 33.21 -13.22
C PHE A 290 -5.81 33.36 -11.79
N GLU A 291 -6.64 34.39 -11.53
CA GLU A 291 -7.31 34.57 -10.25
C GLU A 291 -8.28 33.43 -9.94
N GLN A 292 -9.06 33.01 -10.93
CA GLN A 292 -9.94 31.84 -10.79
C GLN A 292 -9.14 30.55 -10.54
N PHE A 293 -8.00 30.41 -11.20
CA PHE A 293 -7.13 29.25 -11.04
C PHE A 293 -6.46 29.21 -9.66
N SER A 294 -5.98 30.35 -9.15
CA SER A 294 -5.35 30.42 -7.83
C SER A 294 -6.35 30.11 -6.72
N VAL A 295 -7.59 30.62 -6.84
CA VAL A 295 -8.70 30.29 -5.91
C VAL A 295 -9.00 28.78 -5.95
N GLU A 296 -9.07 28.16 -7.14
CA GLU A 296 -9.30 26.71 -7.23
C GLU A 296 -8.18 25.90 -6.57
N LEU A 297 -6.92 26.31 -6.71
CA LEU A 297 -5.78 25.63 -6.09
C LEU A 297 -5.76 25.79 -4.57
N LEU A 298 -6.15 26.97 -4.07
CA LEU A 298 -6.19 27.25 -2.63
C LEU A 298 -7.25 26.40 -1.90
N HIS A 299 -8.32 25.99 -2.59
CA HIS A 299 -9.39 25.19 -2.00
C HIS A 299 -9.22 23.67 -2.19
N ARG A 300 -8.16 23.22 -2.89
CA ARG A 300 -7.95 21.79 -3.21
C ARG A 300 -6.73 21.22 -2.51
N ASP A 301 -6.76 21.23 -1.19
CA ASP A 301 -5.76 20.51 -0.40
C ASP A 301 -6.03 19.01 -0.42
N ILE A 302 -5.13 18.26 -1.04
CA ILE A 302 -5.14 16.80 -1.06
C ILE A 302 -4.13 16.28 -0.05
N PHE A 303 -4.62 15.53 0.94
CA PHE A 303 -3.79 14.83 1.92
C PHE A 303 -3.81 13.33 1.64
N PHE A 304 -2.64 12.77 1.33
CA PHE A 304 -2.48 11.32 1.21
C PHE A 304 -2.42 10.72 2.62
N ASN A 305 -3.56 10.23 3.09
CA ASN A 305 -3.69 9.61 4.40
C ASN A 305 -4.25 8.18 4.31
N ALA A 306 -3.93 7.38 5.32
CA ALA A 306 -4.50 6.04 5.49
C ALA A 306 -5.77 6.14 6.35
N CYS A 307 -6.94 6.28 5.72
CA CYS A 307 -8.23 6.45 6.38
C CYS A 307 -8.24 7.60 7.42
N GLY A 308 -7.50 8.67 7.17
CA GLY A 308 -7.37 9.79 8.12
C GLY A 308 -6.54 9.52 9.39
N LEU A 309 -5.97 8.32 9.56
CA LEU A 309 -5.19 7.98 10.77
C LEU A 309 -3.77 8.52 10.74
N PHE A 310 -3.08 8.40 9.61
CA PHE A 310 -1.73 8.96 9.43
C PHE A 310 -1.48 9.35 7.98
N SER A 311 -0.60 10.33 7.80
CA SER A 311 -0.06 10.76 6.52
C SER A 311 0.88 9.73 5.93
N LEU A 312 0.75 9.45 4.64
CA LEU A 312 1.56 8.48 3.90
C LEU A 312 2.86 9.08 3.34
N ASP A 313 3.21 10.31 3.73
CA ASP A 313 4.45 10.95 3.32
C ASP A 313 5.64 10.52 4.21
N ASN A 314 6.80 11.16 4.05
CA ASN A 314 8.00 10.85 4.82
C ASN A 314 7.86 11.07 6.33
N SER A 315 6.78 11.70 6.82
CA SER A 315 6.50 11.77 8.26
C SER A 315 6.24 10.39 8.86
N LEU A 316 5.67 9.46 8.08
CA LEU A 316 5.50 8.07 8.49
C LEU A 316 6.85 7.43 8.78
N LEU A 317 7.83 7.53 7.87
CA LEU A 317 9.17 6.96 8.07
C LEU A 317 9.87 7.55 9.30
N LYS A 318 9.70 8.85 9.57
CA LYS A 318 10.22 9.49 10.78
C LYS A 318 9.60 8.88 12.04
N SER A 319 8.29 8.64 12.02
CA SER A 319 7.55 8.03 13.13
C SER A 319 7.99 6.58 13.39
N VAL A 320 8.20 5.79 12.33
CA VAL A 320 8.71 4.41 12.43
C VAL A 320 10.12 4.36 13.00
N LYS A 321 10.99 5.24 12.50
CA LYS A 321 12.36 5.37 12.98
C LYS A 321 12.37 5.67 14.48
N ASN A 322 11.54 6.61 14.92
CA ASN A 322 11.41 6.97 16.33
C ASN A 322 10.87 5.80 17.18
N PHE A 323 9.87 5.06 16.71
CA PHE A 323 9.35 3.89 17.41
C PHE A 323 10.42 2.81 17.63
N TYR A 324 11.27 2.53 16.63
CA TYR A 324 12.37 1.59 16.78
C TYR A 324 13.38 2.03 17.84
N TYR A 325 13.76 3.32 17.86
CA TYR A 325 14.67 3.85 18.89
C TYR A 325 14.05 3.80 20.30
N VAL A 326 12.77 4.14 20.43
CA VAL A 326 12.07 4.10 21.73
C VAL A 326 11.99 2.67 22.26
N ASN A 327 11.63 1.68 21.43
CA ASN A 327 11.61 0.28 21.87
C ASN A 327 13.00 -0.25 22.23
N LYS A 328 14.04 0.17 21.49
CA LYS A 328 15.43 -0.16 21.83
C LYS A 328 15.86 0.49 23.15
N LEU A 329 15.41 1.70 23.44
CA LEU A 329 15.66 2.38 24.71
C LEU A 329 14.92 1.68 25.86
N CYS A 330 13.64 1.33 25.66
CA CYS A 330 12.85 0.61 26.66
C CYS A 330 13.40 -0.78 26.97
N SER A 331 13.93 -1.51 25.97
CA SER A 331 14.55 -2.82 26.21
C SER A 331 15.91 -2.72 26.90
N LEU A 332 16.66 -1.62 26.69
CA LEU A 332 17.89 -1.32 27.43
C LEU A 332 17.61 -0.92 28.88
N ILE A 333 16.50 -0.21 29.14
CA ILE A 333 16.09 0.19 30.50
C ILE A 333 15.48 -0.98 31.28
N ALA A 334 14.72 -1.86 30.61
CA ALA A 334 14.04 -2.98 31.26
C ALA A 334 14.97 -4.13 31.67
N ASN A 335 16.24 -4.13 31.24
CA ASN A 335 17.20 -5.18 31.53
C ASN A 335 18.50 -4.60 32.11
N PRO A 336 18.50 -4.15 33.37
CA PRO A 336 19.70 -3.66 34.04
C PRO A 336 20.53 -4.87 34.50
N VAL A 337 21.20 -5.54 33.58
CA VAL A 337 22.18 -6.59 33.93
C VAL A 337 23.58 -5.98 33.89
N GLU A 338 24.08 -5.73 35.09
CA GLU A 338 25.45 -5.60 35.66
C GLU A 338 26.73 -5.61 34.79
N ASP A 339 26.71 -5.32 33.49
CA ASP A 339 27.91 -5.38 32.67
C ASP A 339 28.48 -4.00 32.31
N ASN A 340 29.74 -3.76 32.71
CA ASN A 340 30.55 -2.56 32.42
C ASN A 340 30.68 -2.23 30.91
N ARG A 341 30.10 -3.04 30.02
CA ARG A 341 29.97 -2.80 28.57
C ARG A 341 28.88 -1.79 28.22
N LEU A 342 27.95 -1.50 29.13
CA LEU A 342 26.94 -0.45 28.91
C LEU A 342 27.59 0.95 28.88
N ASN A 343 28.65 1.21 29.64
CA ASN A 343 29.33 2.51 29.63
C ASN A 343 29.99 2.82 28.27
N SER A 344 30.54 1.84 27.56
CA SER A 344 31.13 2.07 26.24
C SER A 344 30.08 2.31 25.15
N ILE A 345 28.89 1.71 25.26
CA ILE A 345 27.77 1.99 24.33
C ILE A 345 27.08 3.31 24.70
N PHE A 346 26.96 3.63 25.99
CA PHE A 346 26.41 4.91 26.46
C PHE A 346 27.29 6.08 26.02
N ILE A 347 28.62 5.93 26.00
CA ILE A 347 29.56 6.94 25.50
C ILE A 347 29.41 7.16 23.97
N ILE A 348 29.09 6.11 23.20
CA ILE A 348 28.84 6.23 21.75
C ILE A 348 27.48 6.89 21.46
N VAL A 349 26.48 6.66 22.30
CA VAL A 349 25.14 7.29 22.15
C VAL A 349 25.14 8.74 22.69
N SER A 350 25.86 9.03 23.79
CA SER A 350 25.96 10.38 24.36
C SER A 350 26.86 11.33 23.55
N SER A 351 27.77 10.79 22.73
CA SER A 351 28.59 11.59 21.80
C SER A 351 27.84 12.00 20.52
N VAL A 352 26.69 11.37 20.23
CA VAL A 352 25.82 11.73 19.10
C VAL A 352 24.70 12.70 19.53
N SER A 353 24.46 12.89 20.83
CA SER A 353 23.34 13.68 21.36
C SER A 353 23.70 15.05 21.95
N HIS A 354 24.87 15.62 21.62
CA HIS A 354 25.24 16.97 22.05
C HIS A 354 25.01 18.00 20.95
N GLN A 355 23.73 18.25 20.64
CA GLN A 355 23.19 19.57 20.27
C GLN A 355 21.65 19.44 20.23
N ASP A 356 20.96 20.31 20.98
CA ASP A 356 19.51 20.60 20.93
C ASP A 356 18.51 19.73 21.75
N SER A 357 18.87 19.31 22.98
CA SER A 357 18.12 18.28 23.73
C SER A 357 16.93 18.71 24.63
N PHE A 358 16.37 19.92 24.51
CA PHE A 358 15.17 20.28 25.30
C PHE A 358 13.89 20.41 24.48
N GLU A 359 13.95 20.98 23.27
CA GLU A 359 12.81 20.97 22.34
C GLU A 359 12.51 19.55 21.83
N ASP A 360 13.56 18.76 21.56
CA ASP A 360 13.41 17.36 21.16
C ASP A 360 12.77 16.50 22.25
N PHE A 361 12.98 16.82 23.53
CA PHE A 361 12.34 16.11 24.64
C PHE A 361 10.83 16.43 24.75
N ILE A 362 10.44 17.69 24.47
CA ILE A 362 9.03 18.10 24.43
C ILE A 362 8.34 17.49 23.20
N ILE A 363 9.00 17.48 22.04
CA ILE A 363 8.51 16.81 20.83
C ILE A 363 8.39 15.30 21.07
N MET A 364 9.35 14.67 21.74
CA MET A 364 9.32 13.24 22.07
C MET A 364 8.22 12.90 23.09
N ARG A 365 7.96 13.76 24.07
CA ARG A 365 6.85 13.59 25.02
C ARG A 365 5.49 13.77 24.36
N ASN A 366 5.36 14.73 23.44
CA ASN A 366 4.11 14.94 22.68
C ASN A 366 3.89 13.80 21.67
N ALA A 367 4.94 13.33 21.00
CA ALA A 367 4.88 12.14 20.14
C ALA A 367 4.55 10.88 20.95
N HIS A 368 5.07 10.71 22.17
CA HIS A 368 4.69 9.61 23.06
C HIS A 368 3.22 9.70 23.48
N ARG A 369 2.69 10.90 23.72
CA ARG A 369 1.27 11.10 24.04
C ARG A 369 0.37 10.77 22.86
N GLU A 370 0.68 11.27 21.67
CA GLU A 370 -0.04 10.95 20.43
C GLU A 370 0.08 9.46 20.09
N LEU A 371 1.25 8.84 20.31
CA LEU A 371 1.45 7.40 20.12
C LEU A 371 0.74 6.55 21.17
N CYS A 372 0.62 7.01 22.42
CA CYS A 372 -0.22 6.37 23.43
C CYS A 372 -1.70 6.48 23.05
N GLU A 373 -2.14 7.60 22.50
CA GLU A 373 -3.52 7.77 22.04
C GLU A 373 -3.81 6.92 20.78
N ILE A 374 -2.86 6.80 19.84
CA ILE A 374 -2.96 5.94 18.66
C ILE A 374 -2.89 4.46 19.05
N SER A 375 -1.96 4.06 19.92
CA SER A 375 -1.85 2.66 20.38
C SER A 375 -3.01 2.27 21.28
N PHE A 376 -3.53 3.15 22.12
CA PHE A 376 -4.73 2.92 22.93
C PHE A 376 -5.98 2.86 22.05
N SER A 377 -6.08 3.68 21.00
CA SER A 377 -7.13 3.57 19.98
C SER A 377 -7.00 2.26 19.19
N PHE A 378 -5.78 1.83 18.84
CA PHE A 378 -5.51 0.54 18.18
C PHE A 378 -5.86 -0.64 19.09
N VAL A 379 -5.52 -0.59 20.37
CA VAL A 379 -5.85 -1.63 21.37
C VAL A 379 -7.35 -1.69 21.62
N ASN A 380 -8.05 -0.55 21.67
CA ASN A 380 -9.51 -0.51 21.78
C ASN A 380 -10.20 -1.09 20.54
N ILE A 381 -9.72 -0.79 19.33
CA ILE A 381 -10.22 -1.37 18.08
C ILE A 381 -9.88 -2.88 17.99
N MET A 382 -8.70 -3.29 18.46
CA MET A 382 -8.24 -4.69 18.52
C MET A 382 -8.93 -5.53 19.60
N SER A 383 -9.52 -4.90 20.62
CA SER A 383 -10.24 -5.63 21.68
C SER A 383 -11.54 -6.27 21.18
N PHE A 384 -12.15 -5.75 20.11
CA PHE A 384 -13.41 -6.25 19.56
C PHE A 384 -13.23 -7.57 18.76
N PRO A 385 -12.22 -7.72 17.87
CA PRO A 385 -11.90 -9.01 17.24
C PRO A 385 -11.35 -10.06 18.22
N VAL A 386 -10.61 -9.64 19.26
CA VAL A 386 -10.11 -10.55 20.30
C VAL A 386 -11.24 -11.10 21.17
N LEU A 387 -12.24 -10.28 21.52
CA LEU A 387 -13.46 -10.77 22.18
C LEU A 387 -14.26 -11.73 21.29
N LEU A 388 -14.34 -11.45 19.99
CA LEU A 388 -14.99 -12.33 19.01
C LEU A 388 -14.24 -13.66 18.85
N ALA A 389 -12.91 -13.65 18.82
CA ALA A 389 -12.08 -14.85 18.77
C ALA A 389 -12.18 -15.68 20.06
N ILE A 390 -12.23 -15.03 21.23
CA ILE A 390 -12.45 -15.72 22.51
C ILE A 390 -13.87 -16.32 22.57
N SER A 391 -14.87 -15.63 22.03
CA SER A 391 -16.24 -16.16 21.95
C SER A 391 -16.36 -17.35 20.99
N ALA A 392 -15.66 -17.33 19.85
CA ALA A 392 -15.64 -18.43 18.89
C ALA A 392 -14.94 -19.68 19.45
N VAL A 393 -13.81 -19.50 20.14
CA VAL A 393 -13.11 -20.61 20.83
C VAL A 393 -13.95 -21.18 21.99
N SER A 394 -14.77 -20.34 22.64
CA SER A 394 -15.67 -20.80 23.70
C SER A 394 -16.86 -21.60 23.15
N ILE A 395 -17.36 -21.26 21.96
CA ILE A 395 -18.46 -21.98 21.29
C ILE A 395 -18.00 -23.37 20.81
N ASP A 396 -16.77 -23.48 20.28
CA ASP A 396 -16.20 -24.78 19.88
C ASP A 396 -15.92 -25.71 21.07
N LEU A 397 -15.59 -25.15 22.25
CA LEU A 397 -15.41 -25.93 23.48
C LEU A 397 -16.73 -26.42 24.10
N VAL A 398 -17.84 -25.70 23.91
CA VAL A 398 -19.16 -26.10 24.43
C VAL A 398 -19.83 -27.13 23.51
N TYR A 399 -19.67 -27.04 22.18
CA TYR A 399 -20.24 -28.02 21.24
C TYR A 399 -19.46 -29.33 21.14
N GLY A 400 -18.21 -29.40 21.61
CA GLY A 400 -17.43 -30.64 21.67
C GLY A 400 -17.88 -31.66 22.73
N SER A 401 -18.97 -31.41 23.46
CA SER A 401 -19.41 -32.23 24.60
C SER A 401 -20.85 -32.76 24.54
N PHE A 402 -21.41 -32.94 23.34
CA PHE A 402 -22.66 -33.70 23.16
C PHE A 402 -22.44 -34.93 22.27
N ASN A 403 -22.32 -36.09 22.93
CA ASN A 403 -22.36 -37.40 22.30
C ASN A 403 -23.74 -37.66 21.67
N PHE A 404 -23.79 -37.90 20.37
CA PHE A 404 -24.95 -38.50 19.72
C PHE A 404 -24.70 -39.97 19.41
N VAL A 405 -25.53 -40.78 20.04
CA VAL A 405 -25.72 -42.22 19.86
C VAL A 405 -26.14 -42.51 18.42
N SER A 406 -25.58 -43.60 17.90
CA SER A 406 -25.78 -44.20 16.60
C SER A 406 -27.24 -44.54 16.28
N LEU A 407 -27.65 -44.32 15.03
CA LEU A 407 -28.63 -45.16 14.31
C LEU A 407 -28.61 -44.75 12.84
N TYR A 408 -28.13 -45.64 11.96
CA TYR A 408 -28.83 -46.12 10.75
C TYR A 408 -27.91 -47.05 9.94
N THR A 409 -28.43 -48.25 9.69
CA THR A 409 -27.91 -49.38 8.91
C THR A 409 -28.22 -49.22 7.41
N PHE A 410 -27.25 -49.49 6.52
CA PHE A 410 -27.42 -49.87 5.08
C PHE A 410 -26.08 -50.46 4.55
N PRO A 411 -26.03 -51.22 3.43
CA PRO A 411 -25.62 -52.62 3.42
C PRO A 411 -24.25 -52.92 2.79
N GLU A 412 -23.81 -54.17 3.01
CA GLU A 412 -22.50 -54.80 2.82
C GLU A 412 -21.87 -54.83 1.40
N THR A 413 -22.31 -54.03 0.44
CA THR A 413 -21.72 -54.04 -0.92
C THR A 413 -20.70 -52.94 -1.21
N PHE A 414 -20.27 -52.18 -0.19
CA PHE A 414 -19.25 -51.13 -0.32
C PHE A 414 -17.89 -51.49 0.33
N ALA A 415 -17.83 -52.60 1.07
CA ALA A 415 -16.64 -53.00 1.83
C ALA A 415 -15.54 -53.68 0.98
N GLN A 416 -15.83 -54.08 -0.26
CA GLN A 416 -14.85 -54.75 -1.12
C GLN A 416 -14.17 -53.83 -2.15
N THR A 417 -14.62 -52.58 -2.29
CA THR A 417 -13.98 -51.59 -3.19
C THR A 417 -13.04 -50.63 -2.43
N LEU A 418 -13.01 -50.69 -1.10
CA LEU A 418 -12.23 -49.78 -0.24
C LEU A 418 -10.85 -50.31 0.18
N ASN A 419 -10.52 -51.57 -0.10
CA ASN A 419 -9.18 -52.13 0.21
C ASN A 419 -8.10 -51.78 -0.84
N PHE A 420 -8.36 -50.83 -1.74
CA PHE A 420 -7.36 -50.35 -2.71
C PHE A 420 -7.13 -48.83 -2.67
N ILE A 421 -7.74 -48.11 -1.71
CA ILE A 421 -7.61 -46.66 -1.57
C ILE A 421 -7.36 -46.29 -0.10
N ASP A 422 -6.22 -46.71 0.45
CA ASP A 422 -5.81 -46.33 1.82
C ASP A 422 -4.69 -45.27 1.84
N GLY A 423 -4.48 -44.57 0.71
CA GLY A 423 -3.45 -43.53 0.58
C GLY A 423 -3.95 -42.12 0.24
N THR A 424 -5.22 -41.94 -0.18
CA THR A 424 -5.70 -40.66 -0.73
C THR A 424 -6.89 -40.05 0.01
N ALA A 425 -7.49 -40.75 0.97
CA ALA A 425 -8.61 -40.22 1.76
C ALA A 425 -8.22 -39.02 2.65
N TRP A 426 -6.96 -38.98 3.11
CA TRP A 426 -6.43 -37.85 3.89
C TRP A 426 -6.20 -36.58 3.05
N LEU A 427 -5.97 -36.72 1.74
CA LEU A 427 -5.83 -35.56 0.85
C LEU A 427 -7.18 -34.90 0.55
N ILE A 428 -8.27 -35.68 0.50
CA ILE A 428 -9.58 -35.19 0.08
C ILE A 428 -10.29 -34.41 1.21
N MET A 429 -10.03 -34.75 2.48
CA MET A 429 -10.65 -34.02 3.61
C MET A 429 -10.00 -32.65 3.89
N ASP A 430 -8.69 -32.48 3.65
CA ASP A 430 -8.00 -31.18 3.87
C ASP A 430 -8.06 -30.23 2.66
N ILE A 431 -8.39 -30.74 1.47
CA ILE A 431 -8.63 -29.93 0.25
C ILE A 431 -10.04 -29.31 0.23
N SER A 432 -10.98 -29.86 1.01
CA SER A 432 -12.40 -29.48 1.01
C SER A 432 -12.63 -27.98 1.26
N PRO A 433 -12.04 -27.31 2.25
CA PRO A 433 -12.30 -25.88 2.48
C PRO A 433 -11.74 -24.98 1.38
N ILE A 434 -10.57 -25.31 0.82
CA ILE A 434 -9.91 -24.52 -0.23
C ILE A 434 -10.61 -24.72 -1.58
N VAL A 435 -11.07 -25.94 -1.88
CA VAL A 435 -11.85 -26.24 -3.09
C VAL A 435 -13.25 -25.63 -2.98
N VAL A 436 -13.90 -25.70 -1.81
CA VAL A 436 -15.18 -25.03 -1.57
C VAL A 436 -15.03 -23.50 -1.67
N LEU A 437 -13.94 -22.93 -1.14
CA LEU A 437 -13.66 -21.50 -1.24
C LEU A 437 -13.34 -21.07 -2.68
N THR A 438 -12.56 -21.86 -3.43
CA THR A 438 -12.24 -21.56 -4.84
C THR A 438 -13.45 -21.74 -5.76
N ILE A 439 -14.31 -22.74 -5.52
CA ILE A 439 -15.60 -22.91 -6.21
C ILE A 439 -16.54 -21.75 -5.90
N SER A 440 -16.62 -21.33 -4.63
CA SER A 440 -17.46 -20.20 -4.21
C SER A 440 -16.97 -18.90 -4.84
N ILE A 441 -15.65 -18.65 -4.85
CA ILE A 441 -15.06 -17.46 -5.49
C ILE A 441 -15.26 -17.50 -7.01
N THR A 442 -15.10 -18.65 -7.66
CA THR A 442 -15.34 -18.74 -9.11
C THR A 442 -16.82 -18.58 -9.47
N GLN A 443 -17.75 -19.07 -8.64
CA GLN A 443 -19.19 -18.80 -8.80
C GLN A 443 -19.54 -17.34 -8.60
N ILE A 444 -18.97 -16.68 -7.58
CA ILE A 444 -19.16 -15.23 -7.34
C ILE A 444 -18.61 -14.42 -8.51
N ILE A 445 -17.40 -14.73 -9.01
CA ILE A 445 -16.81 -14.05 -10.18
C ILE A 445 -17.66 -14.28 -11.44
N ALA A 446 -18.19 -15.49 -11.63
CA ALA A 446 -19.06 -15.81 -12.76
C ALA A 446 -20.38 -15.02 -12.71
N GLU A 447 -21.01 -14.93 -11.53
CA GLU A 447 -22.21 -14.12 -11.36
C GLU A 447 -21.91 -12.63 -11.50
N MET A 448 -20.81 -12.10 -10.94
CA MET A 448 -20.42 -10.70 -11.16
C MET A 448 -20.19 -10.37 -12.64
N LYS A 449 -19.55 -11.26 -13.41
CA LYS A 449 -19.41 -11.11 -14.88
C LYS A 449 -20.75 -11.16 -15.60
N ARG A 450 -21.69 -11.97 -15.12
CA ARG A 450 -23.05 -12.06 -15.67
C ARG A 450 -23.81 -10.76 -15.41
N THR A 451 -23.76 -10.24 -14.19
CA THR A 451 -24.41 -8.98 -13.80
C THR A 451 -23.82 -7.79 -14.54
N SER A 452 -22.50 -7.71 -14.69
CA SER A 452 -21.87 -6.61 -15.45
C SER A 452 -22.25 -6.64 -16.94
N LYS A 453 -22.35 -7.83 -17.54
CA LYS A 453 -22.82 -7.98 -18.93
C LYS A 453 -24.29 -7.58 -19.10
N ILE A 454 -25.14 -7.82 -18.10
CA ILE A 454 -26.54 -7.36 -18.09
C ILE A 454 -26.61 -5.83 -17.96
N ILE A 455 -25.82 -5.25 -17.05
CA ILE A 455 -25.75 -3.79 -16.85
C ILE A 455 -25.25 -3.11 -18.13
N TYR A 456 -24.17 -3.60 -18.74
CA TYR A 456 -23.65 -3.06 -19.99
C TYR A 456 -24.69 -3.10 -21.13
N LYS A 457 -25.40 -4.23 -21.28
CA LYS A 457 -26.48 -4.36 -22.28
C LYS A 457 -27.67 -3.45 -22.01
N ASN A 458 -27.93 -3.12 -20.75
CA ASN A 458 -28.99 -2.17 -20.37
C ASN A 458 -28.56 -0.72 -20.60
N ILE A 459 -27.30 -0.38 -20.35
CA ILE A 459 -26.71 0.94 -20.65
C ILE A 459 -26.69 1.16 -22.17
N GLU A 460 -26.31 0.15 -22.97
CA GLU A 460 -26.33 0.23 -24.43
C GLU A 460 -27.77 0.45 -24.97
N LYS A 461 -28.77 -0.19 -24.36
CA LYS A 461 -30.19 0.04 -24.68
C LYS A 461 -30.69 1.41 -24.25
N LEU A 462 -30.17 1.98 -23.16
CA LEU A 462 -30.50 3.32 -22.69
C LEU A 462 -29.87 4.39 -23.60
N GLY A 463 -28.60 4.23 -23.98
CA GLY A 463 -27.94 5.11 -24.95
C GLY A 463 -28.59 5.10 -26.33
N GLN A 464 -29.09 3.95 -26.79
CA GLN A 464 -29.89 3.87 -28.03
C GLN A 464 -31.31 4.46 -27.90
N ARG A 465 -31.87 4.58 -26.69
CA ARG A 465 -33.15 5.24 -26.44
C ARG A 465 -32.98 6.76 -26.33
N GLU A 466 -31.95 7.25 -25.65
CA GLU A 466 -31.67 8.68 -25.56
C GLU A 466 -31.25 9.27 -26.91
N MET A 467 -30.46 8.55 -27.73
CA MET A 467 -30.18 8.96 -29.11
C MET A 467 -31.42 8.98 -30.02
N ARG A 468 -32.51 8.27 -29.68
CA ARG A 468 -33.78 8.38 -30.44
C ARG A 468 -34.63 9.58 -30.04
N TYR A 469 -34.46 10.12 -28.82
CA TYR A 469 -35.21 11.30 -28.39
C TYR A 469 -34.54 12.62 -28.84
N GLU A 470 -33.22 12.64 -29.06
CA GLU A 470 -32.56 13.85 -29.59
C GLU A 470 -32.71 14.03 -31.12
N VAL A 471 -33.07 12.99 -31.87
CA VAL A 471 -33.26 13.09 -33.34
C VAL A 471 -34.67 13.58 -33.73
N TRP A 472 -35.63 13.67 -32.80
CA TRP A 472 -36.99 14.17 -33.08
C TRP A 472 -37.25 15.62 -32.64
N MET A 473 -36.26 16.32 -32.07
CA MET A 473 -36.37 17.74 -31.69
C MET A 473 -35.63 18.70 -32.63
N LEU A 474 -35.24 18.24 -33.83
CA LEU A 474 -34.58 19.05 -34.86
C LEU A 474 -35.20 18.86 -36.26
N TYR A 475 -36.53 18.76 -36.33
CA TYR A 475 -37.30 18.96 -37.55
C TYR A 475 -38.52 19.85 -37.31
#